data_AF-A0A411MKW1-F1
#
_entry.id   AF-A0A411MKW1-F1
#
_cell.length_a   1.000
_cell.length_b   1.000
_cell.length_c   1.000
_cell.angle_alpha   90.00
_cell.angle_beta   90.00
_cell.angle_gamma   90.00
#
_symmetry.space_group_name_H-M   'P 1'
#
loop_
_entity.id
_entity.type
_entity.pdbx_description
1 polymer ?
#
loop_
_entity_poly.entity_id
_entity_poly.type
_entity_poly.pdbx_seq_one_letter_code
_entity_poly.pdbx_strand_id
1 'polypeptide(L)'
;MERSPDLLASILHYCVTGTSDWTLNMSVSELYNNLSVDKQQEWPEYLVAGHVWLLADAGFIEVESNGSVIVRVTWNGYEYLDGVKKRKALLNNPFLAHG
;
A
#
# COMPACT_ATOMS: atom_id res chain seq x y z
N MET A 1 0.03 -6.48 -16.58
CA MET A 1 0.41 -6.44 -15.16
C MET A 1 -0.60 -7.28 -14.41
N GLU A 2 -0.16 -8.38 -13.80
CA GLU A 2 -1.07 -9.25 -13.04
C GLU A 2 -1.48 -8.50 -11.76
N ARG A 3 -2.79 -8.33 -11.55
CA ARG A 3 -3.30 -7.63 -10.37
C ARG A 3 -3.18 -8.61 -9.19
N SER A 4 -2.32 -8.31 -8.21
CA SER A 4 -2.24 -9.10 -6.98
C SER A 4 -3.17 -8.49 -5.92
N PRO A 5 -4.32 -9.12 -5.61
CA PRO A 5 -5.26 -8.58 -4.61
C PRO A 5 -4.65 -8.51 -3.21
N ASP A 6 -3.65 -9.36 -2.96
CA ASP A 6 -2.92 -9.42 -1.71
C ASP A 6 -1.93 -8.26 -1.60
N LEU A 7 -1.21 -7.92 -2.67
CA LEU A 7 -0.35 -6.73 -2.70
C LEU A 7 -1.15 -5.44 -2.48
N LEU A 8 -2.32 -5.30 -3.15
CA LEU A 8 -3.21 -4.16 -2.94
C LEU A 8 -3.64 -4.00 -1.48
N ALA A 9 -4.05 -5.12 -0.86
CA ALA A 9 -4.47 -5.12 0.54
C ALA A 9 -3.30 -4.78 1.49
N SER A 10 -2.11 -5.33 1.25
CA SER A 10 -0.93 -5.08 2.09
C SER A 10 -0.47 -3.62 2.03
N ILE A 11 -0.43 -3.01 0.83
CA ILE A 11 -0.08 -1.59 0.66
C ILE A 11 -1.06 -0.71 1.44
N LEU A 12 -2.35 -0.93 1.24
CA LEU A 12 -3.38 -0.09 1.87
C LEU A 12 -3.40 -0.26 3.39
N HIS A 13 -3.22 -1.48 3.88
CA HIS A 13 -3.13 -1.75 5.31
C HIS A 13 -1.93 -1.06 5.94
N TYR A 14 -0.76 -1.12 5.26
CA TYR A 14 0.43 -0.42 5.71
C TYR A 14 0.21 1.09 5.79
N CYS A 15 -0.41 1.67 4.75
CA CYS A 15 -0.77 3.09 4.72
C CYS A 15 -1.67 3.49 5.90
N VAL A 16 -2.61 2.64 6.32
CA VAL A 16 -3.49 2.93 7.47
C VAL A 16 -2.76 2.77 8.81
N THR A 17 -1.93 1.74 8.95
CA THR A 17 -1.21 1.47 10.20
C THR A 17 -0.02 2.40 10.44
N GLY A 18 0.58 2.93 9.36
CA GLY A 18 1.69 3.87 9.42
C GLY A 18 1.27 5.30 9.76
N THR A 19 -0.04 5.57 9.86
CA THR A 19 -0.58 6.91 10.15
C THR A 19 -1.26 6.97 11.49
N SER A 20 -0.69 7.73 12.43
CA SER A 20 -1.43 8.23 13.60
C SER A 20 -2.31 9.44 13.26
N ASP A 21 -2.06 10.09 12.12
CA ASP A 21 -2.71 11.33 11.68
C ASP A 21 -3.42 11.19 10.33
N TRP A 22 -4.25 12.18 9.98
CA TRP A 22 -5.03 12.22 8.73
C TRP A 22 -4.18 12.34 7.45
N THR A 23 -2.86 12.49 7.57
CA THR A 23 -1.90 12.67 6.47
C THR A 23 -0.79 11.62 6.56
N LEU A 24 -0.62 10.84 5.48
CA LEU A 24 0.39 9.78 5.36
C LEU A 24 1.73 10.31 4.87
N ASN A 25 1.73 11.19 3.86
CA ASN A 25 2.92 11.76 3.22
C ASN A 25 4.06 10.74 3.05
N MET A 26 3.80 9.66 2.32
CA MET A 26 4.74 8.55 2.13
C MET A 26 5.03 8.34 0.65
N SER A 27 6.30 8.30 0.27
CA SER A 27 6.70 7.99 -1.10
C SER A 27 6.58 6.51 -1.42
N VAL A 28 6.38 6.19 -2.71
CA VAL A 28 6.40 4.80 -3.20
C VAL A 28 7.75 4.13 -2.93
N SER A 29 8.84 4.88 -3.02
CA SER A 29 10.19 4.37 -2.73
C SER A 29 10.37 4.05 -1.25
N GLU A 30 9.85 4.88 -0.33
CA GLU A 30 9.83 4.56 1.10
C GLU A 30 9.02 3.30 1.39
N LEU A 31 7.82 3.18 0.80
CA LEU A 31 6.98 2.00 0.89
C LEU A 31 7.75 0.74 0.42
N TYR A 32 8.42 0.81 -0.73
CA TYR A 32 9.23 -0.29 -1.26
C TYR A 32 10.43 -0.64 -0.36
N ASN A 33 11.11 0.38 0.18
CA ASN A 33 12.26 0.18 1.06
C ASN A 33 11.90 -0.48 2.40
N ASN A 34 10.62 -0.47 2.79
CA ASN A 34 10.13 -1.17 3.98
C ASN A 34 9.85 -2.67 3.75
N LEU A 35 9.96 -3.16 2.51
CA LEU A 35 9.92 -4.59 2.22
C LEU A 35 11.23 -5.28 2.61
N SER A 36 11.13 -6.54 3.03
CA SER A 36 12.31 -7.40 3.15
C SER A 36 12.98 -7.64 1.79
N VAL A 37 14.28 -7.98 1.78
CA VAL A 37 15.03 -8.24 0.53
C VAL A 37 14.36 -9.30 -0.35
N ASP A 38 13.87 -10.38 0.25
CA ASP A 38 13.15 -11.44 -0.48
C ASP A 38 11.87 -10.92 -1.13
N LYS A 39 11.14 -10.03 -0.43
CA LYS A 39 9.91 -9.41 -0.95
C LYS A 39 10.17 -8.33 -1.98
N GLN A 40 11.29 -7.62 -1.90
CA GLN A 40 11.73 -6.70 -2.95
C GLN A 40 12.07 -7.43 -4.25
N GLN A 41 12.62 -8.65 -4.17
CA GLN A 41 12.86 -9.49 -5.35
C GLN A 41 11.55 -10.00 -5.96
N GLU A 42 10.58 -10.39 -5.12
CA GLU A 42 9.25 -10.82 -5.57
C GLU A 42 8.44 -9.67 -6.17
N TRP A 43 8.48 -8.49 -5.52
CA TRP A 43 7.70 -7.30 -5.86
C TRP A 43 8.64 -6.12 -6.11
N PRO A 44 9.22 -6.04 -7.32
CA PRO A 44 10.11 -4.94 -7.68
C PRO A 44 9.37 -3.60 -7.60
N GLU A 45 10.13 -2.51 -7.38
CA GLU A 45 9.60 -1.18 -7.11
C GLU A 45 8.58 -0.71 -8.17
N TYR A 46 8.81 -0.98 -9.45
CA TYR A 46 7.85 -0.64 -10.51
C TYR A 46 6.49 -1.33 -10.36
N LEU A 47 6.46 -2.55 -9.80
CA LEU A 47 5.23 -3.29 -9.55
C LEU A 47 4.47 -2.68 -8.38
N VAL A 48 5.18 -2.32 -7.30
CA VAL A 48 4.62 -1.60 -6.15
C VAL A 48 4.05 -0.26 -6.61
N ALA A 49 4.81 0.51 -7.39
CA ALA A 49 4.37 1.77 -7.99
C ALA A 49 3.11 1.60 -8.85
N GLY A 50 3.07 0.57 -9.71
CA GLY A 50 1.90 0.27 -10.53
C GLY A 50 0.67 -0.05 -9.68
N HIS A 51 0.83 -0.74 -8.55
CA HIS A 51 -0.28 -1.05 -7.64
C HIS A 51 -0.74 0.16 -6.83
N VAL A 52 0.16 1.07 -6.44
CA VAL A 52 -0.20 2.36 -5.86
C VAL A 52 -1.05 3.17 -6.84
N TRP A 53 -0.65 3.24 -8.11
CA TRP A 53 -1.44 3.89 -9.16
C TRP A 53 -2.83 3.26 -9.33
N LEU A 54 -2.94 1.93 -9.28
CA LEU A 54 -4.23 1.24 -9.33
C LEU A 54 -5.12 1.58 -8.13
N LEU A 55 -4.55 1.69 -6.92
CA LEU A 55 -5.29 2.11 -5.73
C LEU A 55 -5.76 3.56 -5.86
N ALA A 56 -4.94 4.44 -6.44
CA ALA A 56 -5.29 5.84 -6.67
C ALA A 56 -6.39 6.00 -7.73
N ASP A 57 -6.27 5.30 -8.86
CA ASP A 57 -7.27 5.29 -9.94
C ASP A 57 -8.62 4.73 -9.47
N ALA A 58 -8.59 3.69 -8.62
CA ALA A 58 -9.78 3.16 -7.97
C ALA A 58 -10.34 4.05 -6.85
N GLY A 59 -9.67 5.15 -6.51
CA GLY A 59 -10.10 6.09 -5.49
C GLY A 59 -9.97 5.57 -4.06
N PHE A 60 -9.07 4.61 -3.79
CA PHE A 60 -8.80 4.11 -2.44
C PHE A 60 -7.76 4.94 -1.69
N ILE A 61 -6.82 5.54 -2.41
CA ILE A 61 -5.81 6.46 -1.86
C ILE A 61 -5.76 7.73 -2.72
N GLU A 62 -5.26 8.81 -2.14
CA GLU A 62 -4.87 10.00 -2.90
C GLU A 62 -3.35 10.07 -2.96
N VAL A 63 -2.87 10.39 -4.17
CA VAL A 63 -1.46 10.62 -4.43
C VAL A 63 -1.25 12.06 -4.89
N GLU A 64 -0.06 12.61 -4.69
CA GLU A 64 0.33 13.88 -5.29
C GLU A 64 0.23 13.84 -6.82
N SER A 65 0.18 15.02 -7.45
CA SER A 65 0.03 15.14 -8.92
C SER A 65 1.15 14.50 -9.75
N ASN A 66 2.31 14.23 -9.15
CA ASN A 66 3.43 13.47 -9.74
C ASN A 66 3.29 11.94 -9.55
N GLY A 67 2.31 11.50 -8.75
CA GLY A 67 2.03 10.10 -8.41
C GLY A 67 3.09 9.39 -7.58
N SER A 68 4.06 10.12 -7.04
CA SER A 68 5.19 9.53 -6.30
C SER A 68 4.96 9.47 -4.80
N VAL A 69 4.00 10.24 -4.27
CA VAL A 69 3.71 10.37 -2.84
C VAL A 69 2.26 10.05 -2.58
N ILE A 70 2.01 9.13 -1.65
CA ILE A 70 0.70 8.81 -1.11
C ILE A 70 0.41 9.81 0.01
N VAL A 71 -0.63 10.61 -0.17
CA VAL A 71 -0.99 11.73 0.72
C VAL A 71 -1.96 11.27 1.79
N ARG A 72 -2.98 10.48 1.41
CA ARG A 72 -3.98 9.96 2.35
C ARG A 72 -4.65 8.69 1.85
N VAL A 73 -5.22 7.93 2.78
CA VAL A 73 -6.19 6.87 2.51
C VAL A 73 -7.59 7.47 2.53
N THR A 74 -8.39 7.19 1.50
CA THR A 74 -9.78 7.67 1.41
C THR A 74 -10.71 6.79 2.23
N TRP A 75 -11.95 7.24 2.44
CA TRP A 75 -13.00 6.42 3.08
C TRP A 75 -13.21 5.07 2.37
N ASN A 76 -13.23 5.06 1.03
CA ASN A 76 -13.35 3.83 0.24
C ASN A 76 -12.18 2.86 0.50
N GLY A 77 -10.99 3.39 0.75
CA GLY A 77 -9.83 2.59 1.12
C GLY A 77 -10.01 1.92 2.49
N TYR A 78 -10.54 2.64 3.47
CA TYR A 78 -10.90 2.07 4.78
C TYR A 78 -11.97 0.98 4.68
N GLU A 79 -13.04 1.21 3.90
CA GLU A 79 -14.09 0.22 3.69
C GLU A 79 -13.58 -1.04 2.97
N TYR A 80 -12.72 -0.87 1.96
CA TYR A 80 -12.08 -2.00 1.28
C TYR A 80 -11.25 -2.81 2.28
N LEU A 81 -10.43 -2.16 3.11
CA LEU A 81 -9.65 -2.82 4.15
C LEU A 81 -10.53 -3.61 5.11
N ASP A 82 -11.62 -3.01 5.59
CA ASP A 82 -12.59 -3.68 6.46
C ASP A 82 -13.14 -4.97 5.82
N GLY A 83 -13.43 -4.92 4.52
CA GLY A 83 -13.86 -6.08 3.74
C GLY A 83 -12.80 -7.17 3.58
N VAL A 84 -11.51 -6.81 3.63
CA VAL A 84 -10.39 -7.73 3.41
C VAL A 84 -9.62 -8.10 4.68
N LYS A 85 -10.02 -7.62 5.86
CA LYS A 85 -9.38 -7.84 7.17
C LYS A 85 -9.05 -9.31 7.51
N LYS A 86 -9.76 -10.28 6.92
CA LYS A 86 -9.54 -11.72 7.13
C LYS A 86 -8.51 -12.35 6.18
N ARG A 87 -7.93 -11.60 5.24
CA ARG A 87 -6.95 -12.14 4.27
C ARG A 87 -5.61 -12.45 4.96
N LYS A 88 -5.02 -13.59 4.59
CA LYS A 88 -3.70 -14.03 5.08
C LYS A 88 -2.59 -12.99 4.82
N ALA A 89 -2.68 -12.24 3.72
CA ALA A 89 -1.74 -11.18 3.35
C ALA A 89 -1.68 -10.02 4.36
N LEU A 90 -2.74 -9.79 5.14
CA LEU A 90 -2.75 -8.78 6.19
C LEU A 90 -2.14 -9.29 7.50
N LEU A 91 -2.34 -10.58 7.81
CA LEU A 91 -1.77 -11.23 9.00
C LEU A 91 -0.23 -11.27 8.94
N ASN A 92 0.31 -11.44 7.74
CA ASN A 92 1.75 -11.43 7.46
C ASN A 92 2.09 -10.25 6.54
N ASN A 93 1.63 -9.05 6.87
CA ASN A 93 1.84 -7.88 6.01
C ASN A 93 3.36 -7.63 5.84
N PRO A 94 3.90 -7.75 4.62
CA PRO A 94 5.34 -7.69 4.38
C PRO A 94 5.94 -6.30 4.58
N PHE A 95 5.11 -5.26 4.65
CA PHE A 95 5.55 -3.89 4.96
C PHE A 95 5.57 -3.62 6.48
N LEU A 96 4.94 -4.46 7.31
CA LEU A 96 4.89 -4.31 8.76
C LEU A 96 5.93 -5.12 9.52
N ALA A 97 6.75 -5.91 8.82
CA ALA A 97 7.72 -6.81 9.43
C ALA A 97 8.95 -6.11 10.07
N HIS A 98 9.02 -4.78 10.03
CA HIS A 98 10.14 -3.98 10.54
C HIS A 98 9.75 -2.95 11.63
N GLY A 99 8.65 -3.17 12.34
CA GLY A 99 8.27 -2.42 13.55
C GLY A 99 8.75 -3.06 14.84
#